data_AF-A0A3A5PJR8-F1
#
_entry.id   AF-A0A3A5PJR8-F1
#
_cell.length_a   1.000
_cell.length_b   1.000
_cell.length_c   1.000
_cell.angle_alpha   90.00
_cell.angle_beta   90.00
_cell.angle_gamma   90.00
#
_symmetry.space_group_name_H-M   'P 1'
#
loop_
_entity.id
_entity.type
_entity.pdbx_description
1 polymer ?
#
loop_
_entity_poly.entity_id
_entity_poly.type
_entity_poly.pdbx_seq_one_letter_code
_entity_poly.pdbx_strand_id
1 'polypeptide(L)' 'MKKIVAYFKETYDELVHKVSWPTYSELTNSAVVVLYASLLIAVVVFAMDFCFQHLMEFVYPH' A
#
# COMPACT_ATOMS: atom_id res chain seq x y z
N MET A 1 12.92 22.64 31.32
CA MET A 1 11.56 22.78 30.74
C MET A 1 11.52 23.66 29.48
N LYS A 2 12.09 24.87 29.45
CA LYS A 2 12.10 25.72 28.21
C LYS A 2 12.82 25.10 27.00
N LYS A 3 13.88 24.31 27.22
CA LYS A 3 14.65 23.67 26.14
C LYS A 3 13.89 22.57 25.39
N ILE A 4 13.05 21.80 26.08
CA ILE A 4 12.29 20.70 25.48
C ILE A 4 11.18 21.26 24.57
N VAL A 5 10.49 22.31 25.03
CA VAL A 5 9.47 23.00 24.22
C VAL A 5 10.08 23.62 22.96
N ALA A 6 11.28 24.19 23.05
CA ALA A 6 12.00 24.69 21.88
C ALA A 6 12.40 23.56 20.92
N TYR A 7 12.90 22.43 21.43
CA TYR A 7 13.23 21.25 20.62
C TYR A 7 12.03 20.68 19.87
N PHE A 8 10.87 20.51 20.53
CA PHE A 8 9.65 20.06 19.85
C PHE A 8 9.20 21.05 18.79
N LYS A 9 9.31 22.36 19.06
CA LYS A 9 8.93 23.40 18.09
C LYS A 9 9.84 23.38 16.86
N GLU A 10 11.15 23.20 17.07
CA GLU A 10 12.16 23.13 16.02
C GLU A 10 12.01 21.84 15.19
N THR A 11 11.72 20.70 15.83
CA THR A 11 11.40 19.43 15.14
C THR A 11 10.08 19.50 14.36
N TYR A 12 9.07 20.23 14.84
CA TYR A 12 7.84 20.47 14.08
C TYR A 12 8.09 21.35 12.85
N ASP A 13 8.86 22.43 13.00
CA ASP A 13 9.25 23.26 11.86
C ASP A 13 10.09 22.49 10.84
N GLU A 14 10.98 21.58 11.28
CA GLU A 14 11.81 20.76 10.40
C GLU A 14 11.02 19.65 9.68
N LEU A 15 10.11 18.98 10.37
CA LEU A 15 9.24 17.94 9.78
C LEU A 15 8.21 18.54 8.81
N VAL A 16 7.82 19.80 8.98
CA VAL A 16 6.85 20.48 8.12
C VAL A 16 7.53 21.21 6.94
N HIS A 17 8.70 21.82 7.15
CA HIS A 17 9.39 22.59 6.10
C HIS A 17 10.47 21.81 5.35
N LYS A 18 10.93 20.66 5.86
CA LYS A 18 12.03 19.89 5.25
C LYS A 18 11.70 18.45 4.89
N VAL A 19 10.50 17.97 5.24
CA VAL A 19 9.95 16.76 4.64
C VAL A 19 8.93 17.22 3.62
N SER A 20 9.21 16.91 2.36
CA SER A 20 8.28 17.04 1.24
C SER A 20 7.10 16.10 1.47
N TRP A 21 6.24 16.40 2.45
CA TRP A 21 4.97 15.72 2.61
C TRP A 21 4.23 15.95 1.29
N PRO A 22 4.00 14.87 0.51
CA PRO A 22 3.26 15.00 -0.71
C PRO A 22 1.89 15.56 -0.34
N THR A 23 1.42 16.55 -1.08
CA THR A 23 0.09 17.12 -0.87
C THR A 23 -0.92 15.97 -0.83
N TYR A 24 -1.90 16.00 0.08
CA TYR A 24 -2.82 14.86 0.34
C TYR A 24 -3.35 14.17 -0.93
N SER A 25 -3.55 14.91 -2.02
CA SER A 25 -3.92 14.39 -3.34
C SER A 25 -2.93 13.39 -3.96
N GLU A 26 -1.62 13.55 -3.81
CA GLU A 26 -0.61 12.62 -4.34
C GLU A 26 -0.50 11.35 -3.50
N LEU A 27 -0.70 11.48 -2.18
CA LEU A 27 -0.73 10.32 -1.29
C LEU A 27 -1.97 9.45 -1.58
N THR A 28 -3.12 10.09 -1.83
CA THR A 28 -4.32 9.39 -2.29
C THR A 28 -4.11 8.77 -3.67
N ASN A 29 -3.44 9.46 -4.60
CA ASN A 29 -3.13 8.89 -5.92
C ASN A 29 -2.29 7.61 -5.81
N SER A 30 -1.21 7.65 -5.02
CA SER A 30 -0.36 6.48 -4.78
C SER A 30 -1.10 5.35 -4.08
N ALA A 31 -1.96 5.67 -3.09
CA ALA A 31 -2.79 4.67 -2.41
C ALA A 31 -3.80 4.01 -3.34
N VAL A 32 -4.40 4.78 -4.27
CA VAL A 32 -5.35 4.26 -5.27
C VAL A 32 -4.64 3.33 -6.25
N VAL A 33 -3.43 3.68 -6.69
CA VAL A 33 -2.61 2.79 -7.55
C VAL A 33 -2.31 1.46 -6.85
N VAL A 34 -1.93 1.50 -5.57
CA VAL A 34 -1.68 0.27 -4.78
C VAL A 34 -2.96 -0.56 -4.61
N LEU A 35 -4.12 0.08 -4.40
CA LEU A 35 -5.42 -0.59 -4.34
C LEU A 35 -5.77 -1.30 -5.65
N TYR A 36 -5.53 -0.67 -6.79
CA TYR A 36 -5.73 -1.31 -8.09
C TYR A 36 -4.72 -2.44 -8.34
N ALA A 37 -3.47 -2.27 -7.93
CA ALA A 37 -2.44 -3.30 -8.04
C ALA A 37 -2.81 -4.55 -7.21
N SER A 38 -3.29 -4.38 -5.97
CA SER A 38 -3.71 -5.50 -5.12
C SER A 38 -4.95 -6.21 -5.66
N LEU A 39 -5.91 -5.46 -6.20
CA LEU A 39 -7.09 -6.02 -6.87
C LEU A 39 -6.69 -6.89 -8.07
N LEU A 40 -5.77 -6.41 -8.90
CA LEU A 40 -5.32 -7.15 -10.09
C LEU A 40 -4.61 -8.44 -9.70
N ILE A 41 -3.75 -8.39 -8.68
CA ILE A 41 -3.09 -9.59 -8.12
C ILE A 41 -4.15 -10.57 -7.57
N ALA A 42 -5.18 -10.09 -6.88
CA ALA A 42 -6.25 -10.95 -6.38
C ALA A 42 -7.00 -11.69 -7.50
N VAL A 43 -7.29 -11.01 -8.63
CA VAL A 43 -7.91 -11.67 -9.80
C VAL A 43 -7.01 -12.74 -10.39
N VAL A 44 -5.70 -12.47 -10.49
CA VAL A 44 -4.73 -13.44 -11.04
C VAL A 44 -4.61 -14.68 -10.15
N VAL A 45 -4.52 -14.50 -8.83
CA VAL A 45 -4.49 -15.61 -7.88
C VAL A 45 -5.78 -16.43 -7.96
N PHE A 46 -6.94 -15.77 -8.02
CA PHE A 46 -8.23 -16.46 -8.19
C PHE A 46 -8.30 -17.28 -9.49
N ALA A 47 -7.81 -16.74 -10.60
CA ALA A 47 -7.74 -17.46 -11.87
C ALA A 47 -6.79 -18.67 -11.78
N MET A 48 -5.65 -18.52 -11.11
CA MET A 48 -4.71 -19.61 -10.90
C MET A 48 -5.32 -20.71 -10.02
N ASP A 49 -5.99 -20.35 -8.93
CA ASP A 49 -6.69 -21.28 -8.05
C ASP A 49 -7.79 -22.05 -8.80
N PHE A 50 -8.57 -21.36 -9.64
CA PHE A 50 -9.62 -21.97 -10.46
C PHE A 50 -9.04 -22.93 -11.50
N CYS A 51 -7.98 -22.52 -12.20
CA CYS A 51 -7.27 -23.38 -13.14
C CYS A 51 -6.69 -24.62 -12.45
N PHE A 52 -6.09 -24.48 -11.28
CA PHE A 52 -5.53 -25.60 -10.53
C PHE A 52 -6.61 -26.57 -10.04
N GLN A 53 -7.73 -26.07 -9.51
CA GLN A 53 -8.86 -26.92 -9.12
C GLN A 53 -9.40 -27.71 -10.32
N HIS A 54 -9.62 -27.04 -11.44
CA HIS A 54 -10.15 -27.67 -12.64
C HIS A 54 -9.15 -28.66 -13.27
N LEU A 55 -7.85 -28.34 -13.27
CA LEU A 55 -6.80 -29.27 -13.71
C LEU A 55 -6.67 -30.47 -12.77
N MET A 56 -6.77 -30.27 -11.46
CA MET A 56 -6.71 -31.37 -10.48
C MET A 56 -7.90 -32.31 -10.64
N GLU A 57 -9.12 -31.79 -10.86
CA GLU A 57 -10.28 -32.63 -11.21
C GLU A 57 -10.08 -33.39 -12.53
N PHE A 58 -9.44 -32.79 -13.52
CA PHE A 58 -9.21 -33.42 -14.82
C PHE A 58 -8.08 -34.46 -14.81
N VAL A 59 -7.01 -34.20 -14.06
CA VAL A 59 -5.81 -35.06 -13.97
C VAL A 59 -5.98 -36.16 -12.92
N TYR A 60 -6.81 -35.93 -11.89
CA TYR A 60 -7.20 -36.95 -10.91
C TYR A 60 -8.69 -37.34 -11.07
N PRO A 61 -9.06 -38.03 -12.15
CA PRO A 61 -10.36 -38.66 -12.26
C PRO A 61 -10.33 -39.95 -11.44
N HIS A 62 -10.51 -39.84 -10.12
CA HIS A 62 -10.71 -40.98 -9.23
C HIS A 62 -11.78 -40.67 -8.18
#